data_AF-A0A803N8V8-F1
#
_entry.id   AF-A0A803N8V8-F1
#
_cell.length_a   1.000
_cell.length_b   1.000
_cell.length_c   1.000
_cell.angle_alpha   90.00
_cell.angle_beta   90.00
_cell.angle_gamma   90.00
#
_symmetry.space_group_name_H-M   'P 1'
#
loop_
_entity.id
_entity.type
_entity.pdbx_description
1 polymer ?
#
loop_
_entity_poly.entity_id
_entity_poly.type
_entity_poly.pdbx_seq_one_letter_code
_entity_poly.pdbx_strand_id
1 'polypeptide(L)'
;MPPHLLNTISVQDARGLFMHIHNATSVWNYMAWFSLVLSKTITLDLNFDDMHVEIIEDIPCRNEYGEIIRGEDGKALILTNGTGFISEDLALRCPHNCYNGSVNSEGNVQGLNGSFQAYRFADNYSGLIDLNSLVVVPPLLIQFIMFYKSQAMKGTVVVNRQLPPNTIQVRRSMVKVEADETLLDAPTVNSFEVVATSNKPKAAALSKNLIMLLNYGGVPKEFFLAKLWKAFTKPLSVWYNIQAAARGVVVTWEFVAARMVAYGIPLDEPYLQHCLSEFAKDNYLKSLKGGKLPVSDSFYLMGTADPTGTLNSGEVCVILDQGQLYGPVLVYRNPGIHPGDIYVVNARYVEDEIAGGDYDGDMYWVSTNSEYVIANVLQSCFSEAIAKAADWWLVYMDQLLTLGDDRADEKVVLMKKIDQLVDLYYDALDSPKKGLKIYVTEVLKPDKYPHHMGRGEDCTYKSKSILGEIHDIVDQFIAPIKFWKLKCFDVEIPEVHLADWTNYYSTYRTDMLRALNESEDFAAVYQHYRMVLYGGVDDLESSEKDWEEIQLEALAIYH
;
A
#
# COMPACT_ATOMS: atom_id res chain seq x y z
N MET A 1 -17.37 27.43 -1.10
CA MET A 1 -17.51 28.88 -0.85
C MET A 1 -16.27 29.64 -1.31
N PRO A 2 -16.37 30.93 -1.66
CA PRO A 2 -15.22 31.83 -1.79
C PRO A 2 -14.43 31.93 -0.47
N PRO A 3 -13.08 31.82 -0.46
CA PRO A 3 -12.29 31.82 0.77
C PRO A 3 -12.45 33.07 1.65
N HIS A 4 -12.73 34.23 1.05
CA HIS A 4 -12.86 35.50 1.79
C HIS A 4 -14.05 35.54 2.76
N LEU A 5 -15.10 34.72 2.56
CA LEU A 5 -16.25 34.64 3.47
C LEU A 5 -15.93 33.85 4.76
N LEU A 6 -14.92 32.99 4.73
CA LEU A 6 -14.50 32.21 5.90
C LEU A 6 -13.70 33.05 6.91
N ASN A 7 -13.16 34.21 6.49
CA ASN A 7 -12.34 35.09 7.34
C ASN A 7 -13.16 35.90 8.38
N THR A 8 -14.49 35.88 8.30
CA THR A 8 -15.39 36.71 9.13
C THR A 8 -16.33 35.90 10.04
N ILE A 9 -16.22 34.57 10.03
CA ILE A 9 -17.04 33.65 10.84
C ILE A 9 -16.16 32.91 11.86
N SER A 10 -16.74 32.38 12.94
CA SER A 10 -15.93 31.58 13.88
C SER A 10 -15.61 30.19 13.32
N VAL A 11 -14.59 29.53 13.88
CA VAL A 11 -14.24 28.14 13.53
C VAL A 11 -15.41 27.17 13.81
N GLN A 12 -16.29 27.48 14.75
CA GLN A 12 -17.47 26.66 15.03
C GLN A 12 -18.56 26.86 13.97
N ASP A 13 -18.81 28.10 13.55
CA ASP A 13 -19.78 28.40 12.48
C ASP A 13 -19.30 27.82 11.15
N ALA A 14 -18.01 27.96 10.84
CA ALA A 14 -17.38 27.41 9.65
C ALA A 14 -17.46 25.87 9.58
N ARG A 15 -17.51 25.18 10.73
CA ARG A 15 -17.79 23.73 10.81
C ARG A 15 -19.26 23.43 10.57
N GLY A 16 -20.15 24.21 11.20
CA GLY A 16 -21.61 24.09 11.08
C GLY A 16 -22.10 24.12 9.63
N LEU A 17 -21.45 24.91 8.76
CA LEU A 17 -21.72 24.96 7.32
C LEU A 17 -21.68 23.58 6.63
N PHE A 18 -20.73 22.71 7.00
CA PHE A 18 -20.59 21.37 6.39
C PHE A 18 -21.41 20.34 7.15
N MET A 19 -21.40 20.40 8.49
CA MET A 19 -22.09 19.44 9.34
C MET A 19 -22.31 19.96 10.75
N HIS A 20 -23.42 19.55 11.37
CA HIS A 20 -23.75 19.86 12.76
C HIS A 20 -22.96 18.98 13.74
N ILE A 21 -21.63 19.06 13.67
CA ILE A 21 -20.66 18.25 14.42
C ILE A 21 -20.79 18.39 15.95
N HIS A 22 -21.51 19.39 16.46
CA HIS A 22 -21.89 19.50 17.87
C HIS A 22 -22.87 18.42 18.33
N ASN A 23 -23.62 17.78 17.42
CA ASN A 23 -24.42 16.60 17.69
C ASN A 23 -23.58 15.34 17.96
N ALA A 24 -22.24 15.41 17.90
CA ALA A 24 -21.38 14.28 18.16
C ALA A 24 -21.48 13.81 19.62
N THR A 25 -21.90 12.55 19.80
CA THR A 25 -22.18 11.93 21.10
C THR A 25 -20.95 11.75 22.02
N SER A 26 -19.75 12.05 21.53
CA SER A 26 -18.53 12.15 22.33
C SER A 26 -17.47 13.02 21.65
N VAL A 27 -16.47 13.48 22.40
CA VAL A 27 -15.30 14.20 21.85
C VAL A 27 -14.50 13.33 20.87
N TRP A 28 -14.47 12.01 21.07
CA TRP A 28 -13.82 11.07 20.15
C TRP A 28 -14.55 11.01 18.81
N ASN A 29 -15.89 10.92 18.86
CA ASN A 29 -16.73 10.99 17.68
C ASN A 29 -16.61 12.34 16.96
N TYR A 30 -16.57 13.46 17.71
CA TYR A 30 -16.31 14.78 17.15
C TYR A 30 -15.00 14.81 16.35
N MET A 31 -13.89 14.30 16.91
CA MET A 31 -12.59 14.30 16.23
C MET A 31 -12.56 13.33 15.05
N ALA A 32 -13.12 12.12 15.20
CA ALA A 32 -13.18 11.12 14.15
C ALA A 32 -13.99 11.61 12.94
N TRP A 33 -15.15 12.24 13.17
CA TRP A 33 -16.02 12.72 12.09
C TRP A 33 -15.58 14.08 11.54
N PHE A 34 -14.99 14.97 12.36
CA PHE A 34 -14.36 16.20 11.84
C PHE A 34 -13.19 15.90 10.89
N SER A 35 -12.50 14.76 11.05
CA SER A 35 -11.44 14.33 10.13
C SER A 35 -11.92 14.09 8.69
N LEU A 36 -13.23 13.89 8.46
CA LEU A 36 -13.80 13.69 7.12
C LEU A 36 -13.49 14.89 6.19
N VAL A 37 -13.54 16.12 6.72
CA VAL A 37 -13.24 17.38 5.98
C VAL A 37 -11.75 17.48 5.58
N LEU A 38 -10.88 16.67 6.18
CA LEU A 38 -9.43 16.63 5.91
C LEU A 38 -9.05 15.45 5.00
N SER A 39 -10.03 14.74 4.45
CA SER A 39 -9.80 13.59 3.56
C SER A 39 -9.24 14.06 2.21
N LYS A 40 -8.45 13.20 1.56
CA LYS A 40 -8.03 13.41 0.17
C LYS A 40 -9.12 12.86 -0.75
N THR A 41 -9.82 13.76 -1.42
CA THR A 41 -11.02 13.47 -2.22
C THR A 41 -11.01 14.24 -3.54
N ILE A 42 -11.85 13.80 -4.47
CA ILE A 42 -12.22 14.55 -5.68
C ILE A 42 -13.69 14.98 -5.50
N THR A 43 -13.91 16.26 -5.27
CA THR A 43 -15.26 16.85 -5.20
C THR A 43 -15.91 16.84 -6.59
N LEU A 44 -17.15 16.36 -6.70
CA LEU A 44 -17.93 16.39 -7.93
C LEU A 44 -18.78 17.66 -8.00
N ASP A 45 -18.81 18.28 -9.19
CA ASP A 45 -19.59 19.49 -9.50
C ASP A 45 -21.07 19.14 -9.78
N LEU A 46 -21.79 18.69 -8.75
CA LEU A 46 -23.20 18.28 -8.85
C LEU A 46 -24.15 19.45 -8.62
N ASN A 47 -25.32 19.46 -9.28
CA ASN A 47 -26.41 20.31 -8.82
C ASN A 47 -27.14 19.63 -7.66
N PHE A 48 -27.03 20.19 -6.45
CA PHE A 48 -27.64 19.62 -5.25
C PHE A 48 -29.13 19.97 -5.11
N ASP A 49 -29.64 20.92 -5.90
CA ASP A 49 -31.06 21.29 -5.92
C ASP A 49 -31.92 20.27 -6.69
N ASP A 50 -31.36 19.67 -7.75
CA ASP A 50 -32.01 18.63 -8.57
C ASP A 50 -31.79 17.20 -8.02
N MET A 51 -31.04 17.03 -6.93
CA MET A 51 -30.56 15.72 -6.47
C MET A 51 -31.43 15.12 -5.35
N HIS A 52 -31.89 13.89 -5.59
CA HIS A 52 -32.68 13.10 -4.66
C HIS A 52 -31.78 12.27 -3.75
N VAL A 53 -31.64 12.70 -2.49
CA VAL A 53 -30.89 11.95 -1.46
C VAL A 53 -31.91 11.29 -0.52
N GLU A 54 -31.95 9.96 -0.54
CA GLU A 54 -32.86 9.16 0.27
C GLU A 54 -32.08 8.44 1.39
N ILE A 55 -32.57 8.51 2.63
CA ILE A 55 -32.03 7.71 3.74
C ILE A 55 -32.87 6.44 3.85
N ILE A 56 -32.24 5.30 3.54
CA ILE A 56 -32.86 3.97 3.64
C ILE A 56 -32.38 3.22 4.89
N GLU A 57 -33.17 2.26 5.34
CA GLU A 57 -32.83 1.44 6.51
C GLU A 57 -31.71 0.42 6.22
N ASP A 58 -31.04 0.01 7.29
CA ASP A 58 -30.02 -1.04 7.29
C ASP A 58 -30.64 -2.44 7.31
N ILE A 59 -30.08 -3.37 6.53
CA ILE A 59 -30.48 -4.78 6.56
C ILE A 59 -29.70 -5.47 7.68
N PRO A 60 -30.36 -6.08 8.69
CA PRO A 60 -29.67 -6.83 9.74
C PRO A 60 -29.20 -8.21 9.25
N CYS A 61 -28.06 -8.67 9.76
CA CYS A 61 -27.61 -10.04 9.60
C CYS A 61 -28.61 -11.01 10.26
N ARG A 62 -28.84 -12.17 9.64
CA ARG A 62 -29.77 -13.20 10.12
C ARG A 62 -29.09 -14.56 10.24
N ASN A 63 -29.53 -15.36 11.21
CA ASN A 63 -29.11 -16.76 11.35
C ASN A 63 -29.91 -17.67 10.40
N GLU A 64 -29.60 -18.98 10.43
CA GLU A 64 -30.29 -20.01 9.63
C GLU A 64 -31.80 -20.14 9.92
N TYR A 65 -32.28 -19.64 11.07
CA TYR A 65 -33.69 -19.58 11.45
C TYR A 65 -34.37 -18.24 11.07
N GLY A 66 -33.63 -17.32 10.42
CA GLY A 66 -34.11 -16.00 10.01
C GLY A 66 -34.11 -14.94 11.14
N GLU A 67 -33.64 -15.28 12.34
CA GLU A 67 -33.58 -14.38 13.50
C GLU A 67 -32.43 -13.38 13.37
N ILE A 68 -32.61 -12.17 13.91
CA ILE A 68 -31.60 -11.11 13.85
C ILE A 68 -30.41 -11.45 14.76
N ILE A 69 -29.22 -11.58 14.18
CA ILE A 69 -27.97 -11.76 14.92
C ILE A 69 -27.62 -10.45 15.63
N ARG A 70 -27.24 -10.54 16.91
CA ARG A 70 -26.82 -9.40 17.74
C ARG A 70 -25.38 -9.57 18.23
N GLY A 71 -24.65 -8.46 18.32
CA GLY A 71 -23.34 -8.41 18.97
C GLY A 71 -23.45 -8.40 20.49
N GLU A 72 -22.31 -8.44 21.17
CA GLU A 72 -22.22 -8.44 22.64
C GLU A 72 -22.80 -7.18 23.29
N ASP A 73 -22.81 -6.06 22.56
CA ASP A 73 -23.46 -4.81 22.99
C ASP A 73 -24.99 -4.80 22.81
N GLY A 74 -25.56 -5.92 22.38
CA GLY A 74 -26.99 -6.12 22.14
C GLY A 74 -27.54 -5.48 20.86
N LYS A 75 -26.72 -4.76 20.07
CA LYS A 75 -27.17 -4.20 18.78
C LYS A 75 -27.24 -5.30 17.72
N ALA A 76 -28.10 -5.11 16.72
CA ALA A 76 -28.11 -5.98 15.55
C ALA A 76 -26.79 -5.83 14.78
N LEU A 77 -26.22 -6.95 14.33
CA LEU A 77 -25.18 -6.91 13.29
C LEU A 77 -25.86 -6.52 11.97
N ILE A 78 -25.18 -5.73 11.14
CA ILE A 78 -25.75 -5.11 9.94
C ILE A 78 -25.01 -5.64 8.71
N LEU A 79 -25.76 -6.25 7.78
CA LEU A 79 -25.28 -6.83 6.52
C LEU A 79 -24.89 -5.75 5.49
N THR A 80 -25.48 -4.57 5.61
CA THR A 80 -25.32 -3.46 4.67
C THR A 80 -24.60 -2.23 5.25
N ASN A 81 -23.73 -2.45 6.24
CA ASN A 81 -23.12 -1.43 7.09
C ASN A 81 -22.08 -0.58 6.34
N GLY A 82 -22.55 0.37 5.53
CA GLY A 82 -21.70 1.29 4.80
C GLY A 82 -21.89 1.34 3.29
N THR A 83 -22.75 0.52 2.66
CA THR A 83 -23.03 0.63 1.21
C THR A 83 -24.47 1.03 0.91
N GLY A 84 -24.60 2.12 0.16
CA GLY A 84 -25.83 2.60 -0.43
C GLY A 84 -25.88 2.35 -1.95
N PHE A 85 -26.74 3.08 -2.64
CA PHE A 85 -26.88 3.01 -4.09
C PHE A 85 -26.75 4.40 -4.73
N ILE A 86 -26.32 4.44 -5.98
CA ILE A 86 -26.22 5.63 -6.82
C ILE A 86 -26.79 5.34 -8.21
N SER A 87 -27.50 6.31 -8.76
CA SER A 87 -28.04 6.26 -10.12
C SER A 87 -26.93 6.27 -11.18
N GLU A 88 -27.17 5.63 -12.33
CA GLU A 88 -26.15 5.41 -13.36
C GLU A 88 -25.62 6.73 -13.94
N ASP A 89 -26.47 7.74 -14.10
CA ASP A 89 -26.11 9.08 -14.58
C ASP A 89 -25.17 9.83 -13.63
N LEU A 90 -25.34 9.71 -12.31
CA LEU A 90 -24.41 10.28 -11.33
C LEU A 90 -23.10 9.49 -11.26
N ALA A 91 -23.17 8.15 -11.35
CA ALA A 91 -21.99 7.30 -11.34
C ALA A 91 -21.09 7.53 -12.57
N LEU A 92 -21.67 7.83 -13.74
CA LEU A 92 -20.95 8.24 -14.96
C LEU A 92 -20.14 9.53 -14.79
N ARG A 93 -20.42 10.34 -13.76
CA ARG A 93 -19.65 11.56 -13.42
C ARG A 93 -18.47 11.28 -12.49
N CYS A 94 -18.34 10.07 -11.95
CA CYS A 94 -17.25 9.69 -11.06
C CYS A 94 -15.97 9.35 -11.86
N PRO A 95 -14.77 9.77 -11.41
CA PRO A 95 -13.53 9.51 -12.13
C PRO A 95 -13.08 8.05 -12.02
N HIS A 96 -12.73 7.44 -13.15
CA HIS A 96 -12.11 6.11 -13.20
C HIS A 96 -10.68 6.09 -12.63
N ASN A 97 -10.25 4.91 -12.16
CA ASN A 97 -8.90 4.68 -11.64
C ASN A 97 -8.53 5.62 -10.48
N CYS A 98 -9.54 6.05 -9.69
CA CYS A 98 -9.40 6.91 -8.54
C CYS A 98 -8.99 6.12 -7.29
N TYR A 99 -8.00 6.62 -6.56
CA TYR A 99 -7.54 6.09 -5.27
C TYR A 99 -6.96 7.21 -4.41
N ASN A 100 -7.40 7.31 -3.15
CA ASN A 100 -7.02 8.37 -2.19
C ASN A 100 -7.15 9.80 -2.78
N GLY A 101 -8.23 10.07 -3.50
CA GLY A 101 -8.49 11.37 -4.14
C GLY A 101 -7.59 11.69 -5.34
N SER A 102 -6.98 10.70 -5.98
CA SER A 102 -6.11 10.89 -7.15
C SER A 102 -6.41 9.89 -8.27
N VAL A 103 -6.40 10.37 -9.52
CA VAL A 103 -6.61 9.55 -10.73
C VAL A 103 -5.27 9.03 -11.23
N ASN A 104 -5.17 7.72 -11.47
CA ASN A 104 -3.96 7.09 -11.99
C ASN A 104 -3.96 7.12 -13.53
N SER A 105 -3.07 7.89 -14.14
CA SER A 105 -2.98 8.10 -15.60
C SER A 105 -2.54 6.88 -16.44
N GLU A 106 -2.27 5.74 -15.81
CA GLU A 106 -1.63 4.56 -16.43
C GLU A 106 -2.47 3.88 -17.53
N GLY A 107 -3.78 4.19 -17.63
CA GLY A 107 -4.73 3.50 -18.52
C GLY A 107 -4.50 3.68 -20.03
N ASN A 108 -3.87 4.78 -20.47
CA ASN A 108 -3.85 5.17 -21.90
C ASN A 108 -2.51 4.95 -22.64
N VAL A 109 -1.50 4.34 -22.00
CA VAL A 109 -0.14 4.25 -22.59
C VAL A 109 0.10 2.96 -23.40
N GLN A 110 -0.76 1.94 -23.28
CA GLN A 110 -0.67 0.69 -24.07
C GLN A 110 -1.22 0.85 -25.51
N GLY A 111 -0.65 1.81 -26.25
CA GLY A 111 -0.99 2.07 -27.66
C GLY A 111 0.14 2.67 -28.51
N LEU A 112 1.23 3.14 -27.91
CA LEU A 112 2.33 3.81 -28.62
C LEU A 112 3.62 2.99 -28.64
N ASN A 113 3.71 2.08 -29.62
CA ASN A 113 5.01 1.64 -30.13
C ASN A 113 5.65 2.80 -30.92
N GLY A 114 6.25 3.75 -30.20
CA GLY A 114 6.79 4.99 -30.77
C GLY A 114 8.07 5.45 -30.06
N SER A 115 9.11 5.72 -30.85
CA SER A 115 10.43 6.28 -30.52
C SER A 115 10.58 7.05 -29.19
N PHE A 116 11.56 6.63 -28.39
CA PHE A 116 12.09 7.35 -27.22
C PHE A 116 12.74 8.69 -27.63
N GLN A 117 12.03 9.81 -27.47
CA GLN A 117 12.61 11.16 -27.51
C GLN A 117 11.68 12.23 -26.91
N ALA A 118 12.26 13.37 -26.54
CA ALA A 118 11.60 14.62 -26.13
C ALA A 118 10.77 14.61 -24.82
N TYR A 119 11.46 14.49 -23.67
CA TYR A 119 11.01 15.24 -22.48
C TYR A 119 11.42 16.72 -22.60
N ARG A 120 10.43 17.61 -22.72
CA ARG A 120 10.54 19.02 -22.33
C ARG A 120 9.27 19.41 -21.60
N PHE A 121 9.41 20.07 -20.44
CA PHE A 121 8.29 20.72 -19.79
C PHE A 121 7.88 21.97 -20.58
N ALA A 122 6.57 22.23 -20.64
CA ALA A 122 5.98 23.48 -21.06
C ALA A 122 4.66 23.66 -20.29
N ASP A 123 4.46 24.85 -19.70
CA ASP A 123 3.28 25.14 -18.89
C ASP A 123 2.00 25.29 -19.74
N ASN A 124 0.86 24.98 -19.11
CA ASN A 124 -0.50 25.26 -19.55
C ASN A 124 -0.92 24.76 -20.95
N TYR A 125 -1.91 23.86 -21.00
CA TYR A 125 -3.18 24.22 -21.66
C TYR A 125 -4.34 23.34 -21.17
N SER A 126 -5.56 23.85 -21.32
CA SER A 126 -6.81 23.17 -20.96
C SER A 126 -7.09 21.95 -21.86
N GLY A 127 -6.70 20.77 -21.38
CA GLY A 127 -6.98 19.48 -22.02
C GLY A 127 -8.42 19.00 -21.81
N LEU A 128 -9.40 19.71 -22.35
CA LEU A 128 -10.79 19.23 -22.44
C LEU A 128 -10.83 18.16 -23.54
N ILE A 129 -10.57 16.90 -23.16
CA ILE A 129 -10.59 15.76 -24.08
C ILE A 129 -12.03 15.54 -24.53
N ASP A 130 -12.27 15.67 -25.83
CA ASP A 130 -13.57 15.53 -26.46
C ASP A 130 -13.99 14.04 -26.47
N LEU A 131 -14.59 13.59 -25.36
CA LEU A 131 -14.73 12.17 -25.00
C LEU A 131 -15.87 11.42 -25.74
N ASN A 132 -16.34 11.98 -26.86
CA ASN A 132 -17.61 11.66 -27.52
C ASN A 132 -17.65 10.36 -28.36
N SER A 133 -16.85 9.35 -28.05
CA SER A 133 -16.89 8.04 -28.77
C SER A 133 -16.45 6.79 -28.00
N LEU A 134 -16.05 6.91 -26.73
CA LEU A 134 -15.90 5.75 -25.85
C LEU A 134 -17.22 5.49 -25.13
N VAL A 135 -17.65 4.22 -25.04
CA VAL A 135 -18.72 3.83 -24.13
C VAL A 135 -18.16 3.93 -22.71
N VAL A 136 -18.46 5.04 -22.04
CA VAL A 136 -18.15 5.22 -20.62
C VAL A 136 -19.06 4.27 -19.85
N VAL A 137 -18.51 3.16 -19.37
CA VAL A 137 -19.15 2.29 -18.37
C VAL A 137 -18.79 2.87 -17.00
N PRO A 138 -19.74 3.19 -16.10
CA PRO A 138 -19.41 3.82 -14.82
C PRO A 138 -18.60 2.89 -13.90
N PRO A 139 -17.86 3.43 -12.91
CA PRO A 139 -17.28 2.62 -11.85
C PRO A 139 -18.40 1.98 -11.02
N LEU A 140 -18.44 0.65 -10.96
CA LEU A 140 -19.50 -0.12 -10.29
C LEU A 140 -19.65 0.22 -8.80
N LEU A 141 -18.54 0.47 -8.10
CA LEU A 141 -18.51 0.83 -6.68
C LEU A 141 -17.69 2.11 -6.50
N ILE A 142 -18.22 3.06 -5.73
CA ILE A 142 -17.58 4.36 -5.45
C ILE A 142 -17.49 4.55 -3.93
N GLN A 143 -16.28 4.69 -3.39
CA GLN A 143 -16.05 5.12 -2.01
C GLN A 143 -16.18 6.64 -1.93
N PHE A 144 -17.00 7.14 -1.01
CA PHE A 144 -17.34 8.56 -0.95
C PHE A 144 -17.47 9.11 0.47
N ILE A 145 -17.33 10.42 0.55
CA ILE A 145 -17.80 11.28 1.64
C ILE A 145 -18.84 12.22 1.04
N MET A 146 -19.86 12.59 1.82
CA MET A 146 -20.87 13.55 1.40
C MET A 146 -21.27 14.44 2.57
N PHE A 147 -21.30 15.73 2.31
CA PHE A 147 -21.93 16.71 3.19
C PHE A 147 -23.23 17.13 2.51
N TYR A 148 -24.36 17.00 3.20
CA TYR A 148 -25.68 17.31 2.63
C TYR A 148 -26.63 17.76 3.73
N LYS A 149 -27.17 18.98 3.63
CA LYS A 149 -28.13 19.55 4.60
C LYS A 149 -27.65 19.40 6.06
N SER A 150 -26.38 19.70 6.30
CA SER A 150 -25.66 19.57 7.58
C SER A 150 -25.53 18.16 8.17
N GLN A 151 -25.89 17.11 7.42
CA GLN A 151 -25.45 15.73 7.72
C GLN A 151 -24.08 15.47 7.09
N ALA A 152 -23.25 14.67 7.78
CA ALA A 152 -22.02 14.10 7.22
C ALA A 152 -22.19 12.59 7.02
N MET A 153 -21.92 12.11 5.81
CA MET A 153 -22.12 10.73 5.40
C MET A 153 -20.80 10.15 4.87
N LYS A 154 -20.51 8.89 5.19
CA LYS A 154 -19.37 8.14 4.62
C LYS A 154 -19.77 6.69 4.37
N GLY A 155 -19.42 6.18 3.20
CA GLY A 155 -19.56 4.78 2.84
C GLY A 155 -19.02 4.49 1.44
N THR A 156 -19.57 3.46 0.81
CA THR A 156 -19.60 3.33 -0.65
C THR A 156 -21.03 3.45 -1.18
N VAL A 157 -21.15 3.65 -2.49
CA VAL A 157 -22.39 3.47 -3.24
C VAL A 157 -22.12 2.58 -4.45
N VAL A 158 -23.09 1.74 -4.80
CA VAL A 158 -23.07 0.93 -6.03
C VAL A 158 -24.05 1.48 -7.06
N VAL A 159 -23.65 1.40 -8.33
CA VAL A 159 -24.51 1.71 -9.47
C VAL A 159 -25.75 0.83 -9.45
N ASN A 160 -26.92 1.45 -9.33
CA ASN A 160 -28.21 0.78 -9.49
C ASN A 160 -28.97 1.41 -10.66
N ARG A 161 -29.01 0.68 -11.78
CA ARG A 161 -29.67 1.07 -13.04
C ARG A 161 -31.20 1.20 -12.93
N GLN A 162 -31.79 0.75 -11.82
CA GLN A 162 -33.24 0.85 -11.55
C GLN A 162 -33.61 2.13 -10.79
N LEU A 163 -32.64 2.92 -10.30
CA LEU A 163 -32.91 4.20 -9.67
C LEU A 163 -33.29 5.28 -10.69
N PRO A 164 -34.15 6.25 -10.32
CA PRO A 164 -34.34 7.46 -11.12
C PRO A 164 -33.02 8.25 -11.27
N PRO A 165 -32.86 9.04 -12.35
CA PRO A 165 -31.72 9.95 -12.50
C PRO A 165 -31.53 10.89 -11.29
N ASN A 166 -30.31 11.38 -11.08
CA ASN A 166 -29.91 12.23 -9.95
C ASN A 166 -30.28 11.67 -8.55
N THR A 167 -30.35 10.35 -8.39
CA THR A 167 -30.70 9.70 -7.10
C THR A 167 -29.49 9.06 -6.41
N ILE A 168 -29.38 9.28 -5.09
CA ILE A 168 -28.45 8.60 -4.18
C ILE A 168 -29.25 8.06 -2.98
N GLN A 169 -29.15 6.77 -2.72
CA GLN A 169 -29.70 6.14 -1.51
C GLN A 169 -28.57 5.85 -0.53
N VAL A 170 -28.62 6.44 0.67
CA VAL A 170 -27.64 6.22 1.75
C VAL A 170 -28.29 5.46 2.90
N ARG A 171 -27.54 4.63 3.62
CA ARG A 171 -28.09 3.89 4.76
C ARG A 171 -27.96 4.66 6.07
N ARG A 172 -28.81 4.33 7.05
CA ARG A 172 -28.74 4.88 8.42
C ARG A 172 -27.32 4.77 9.00
N SER A 173 -26.64 3.64 8.82
CA SER A 173 -25.25 3.36 9.20
C SER A 173 -24.21 4.24 8.52
N MET A 174 -24.50 4.82 7.35
CA MET A 174 -23.60 5.69 6.59
C MET A 174 -23.61 7.12 7.10
N VAL A 175 -24.70 7.57 7.74
CA VAL A 175 -24.78 8.88 8.40
C VAL A 175 -23.90 8.85 9.65
N LYS A 176 -22.87 9.70 9.67
CA LYS A 176 -21.90 9.81 10.78
C LYS A 176 -22.20 11.01 11.67
N VAL A 177 -22.72 12.10 11.09
CA VAL A 177 -23.23 13.26 11.82
C VAL A 177 -24.64 13.54 11.35
N GLU A 178 -25.57 13.67 12.31
CA GLU A 178 -26.96 14.04 12.06
C GLU A 178 -27.13 15.56 12.04
N ALA A 179 -28.11 16.03 11.25
CA ALA A 179 -28.56 17.41 11.29
C ALA A 179 -29.17 17.76 12.67
N ASP A 180 -29.35 19.05 12.92
CA ASP A 180 -29.94 19.58 14.14
C ASP A 180 -31.28 20.21 13.75
N GLU A 181 -32.37 19.67 14.30
CA GLU A 181 -33.74 20.13 14.02
C GLU A 181 -33.95 21.61 14.37
N THR A 182 -33.13 22.17 15.26
CA THR A 182 -33.19 23.59 15.66
C THR A 182 -32.43 24.52 14.71
N LEU A 183 -31.67 23.97 13.75
CA LEU A 183 -30.79 24.70 12.82
C LEU A 183 -31.06 24.36 11.35
N LEU A 184 -32.24 23.84 11.01
CA LEU A 184 -32.58 23.44 9.63
C LEU A 184 -32.57 24.61 8.61
N ASP A 185 -32.84 25.84 9.07
CA ASP A 185 -32.77 27.06 8.26
C ASP A 185 -31.35 27.67 8.17
N ALA A 186 -30.33 27.03 8.75
CA ALA A 186 -28.96 27.51 8.70
C ALA A 186 -28.35 27.39 7.29
N PRO A 187 -27.43 28.28 6.89
CA PRO A 187 -26.73 28.14 5.62
C PRO A 187 -25.86 26.88 5.62
N THR A 188 -26.03 26.03 4.60
CA THR A 188 -25.29 24.77 4.46
C THR A 188 -24.41 24.76 3.21
N VAL A 189 -23.39 23.91 3.20
CA VAL A 189 -22.53 23.61 2.06
C VAL A 189 -22.67 22.13 1.75
N ASN A 190 -23.30 21.83 0.62
CA ASN A 190 -23.38 20.46 0.12
C ASN A 190 -22.13 20.12 -0.70
N SER A 191 -21.61 18.91 -0.57
CA SER A 191 -20.59 18.34 -1.46
C SER A 191 -20.74 16.82 -1.56
N PHE A 192 -20.31 16.25 -2.69
CA PHE A 192 -20.12 14.82 -2.88
C PHE A 192 -18.68 14.59 -3.33
N GLU A 193 -17.97 13.71 -2.62
CA GLU A 193 -16.51 13.67 -2.63
C GLU A 193 -16.02 12.24 -2.79
N VAL A 194 -15.47 11.93 -3.97
CA VAL A 194 -14.97 10.59 -4.30
C VAL A 194 -13.60 10.37 -3.66
N VAL A 195 -13.51 9.36 -2.81
CA VAL A 195 -12.26 8.93 -2.15
C VAL A 195 -11.51 7.94 -3.05
N ALA A 196 -12.23 6.96 -3.61
CA ALA A 196 -11.70 5.91 -4.48
C ALA A 196 -12.84 5.23 -5.28
N THR A 197 -12.49 4.46 -6.31
CA THR A 197 -13.45 3.73 -7.16
C THR A 197 -13.05 2.28 -7.36
N SER A 198 -13.99 1.43 -7.79
CA SER A 198 -13.72 0.12 -8.37
C SER A 198 -12.84 0.28 -9.61
N ASN A 199 -11.60 -0.22 -9.52
CA ASN A 199 -10.55 -0.02 -10.51
C ASN A 199 -10.08 -1.37 -11.06
N LYS A 200 -9.34 -1.37 -12.18
CA LYS A 200 -8.72 -2.61 -12.69
C LYS A 200 -7.83 -3.23 -11.60
N PRO A 201 -7.97 -4.52 -11.28
CA PRO A 201 -7.25 -5.13 -10.16
C PRO A 201 -5.73 -5.05 -10.34
N LYS A 202 -5.02 -4.53 -9.32
CA LYS A 202 -3.56 -4.53 -9.30
C LYS A 202 -3.06 -5.92 -8.88
N ALA A 203 -1.96 -6.37 -9.49
CA ALA A 203 -1.35 -7.67 -9.22
C ALA A 203 -1.08 -7.85 -7.71
N ALA A 204 -1.69 -8.86 -7.11
CA ALA A 204 -1.66 -9.02 -5.67
C ALA A 204 -0.48 -9.90 -5.20
N ALA A 205 -0.28 -9.87 -3.88
CA ALA A 205 0.82 -10.54 -3.21
C ALA A 205 0.36 -10.91 -1.80
N LEU A 206 0.92 -12.00 -1.27
CA LEU A 206 0.78 -12.36 0.13
C LEU A 206 1.41 -11.27 1.02
N SER A 207 1.02 -11.25 2.29
CA SER A 207 1.68 -10.45 3.34
C SER A 207 2.36 -11.38 4.35
N LYS A 208 3.27 -10.84 5.19
CA LYS A 208 3.89 -11.61 6.27
C LYS A 208 2.86 -12.31 7.17
N ASN A 209 1.72 -11.66 7.44
CA ASN A 209 0.64 -12.22 8.24
C ASN A 209 -0.05 -13.37 7.49
N LEU A 210 -0.46 -13.15 6.24
CA LEU A 210 -1.15 -14.15 5.43
C LEU A 210 -0.28 -15.40 5.20
N ILE A 211 1.03 -15.25 5.04
CA ILE A 211 1.99 -16.38 4.98
C ILE A 211 1.93 -17.22 6.27
N MET A 212 1.97 -16.57 7.44
CA MET A 212 1.94 -17.25 8.73
C MET A 212 0.60 -17.95 8.99
N LEU A 213 -0.51 -17.30 8.62
CA LEU A 213 -1.85 -17.86 8.75
C LEU A 213 -2.08 -19.06 7.82
N LEU A 214 -1.66 -18.97 6.55
CA LEU A 214 -1.74 -20.09 5.60
C LEU A 214 -0.83 -21.25 6.02
N ASN A 215 0.39 -20.99 6.49
CA ASN A 215 1.30 -22.02 6.99
C ASN A 215 0.74 -22.71 8.25
N TYR A 216 0.03 -21.98 9.12
CA TYR A 216 -0.71 -22.55 10.25
C TYR A 216 -1.93 -23.36 9.82
N GLY A 217 -2.64 -22.92 8.77
CA GLY A 217 -3.72 -23.68 8.12
C GLY A 217 -3.26 -24.94 7.36
N GLY A 218 -1.95 -25.25 7.35
CA GLY A 218 -1.38 -26.46 6.77
C GLY A 218 -0.80 -26.30 5.36
N VAL A 219 -0.72 -25.08 4.81
CA VAL A 219 -0.03 -24.84 3.53
C VAL A 219 1.48 -25.05 3.73
N PRO A 220 2.14 -25.94 2.96
CA PRO A 220 3.54 -26.32 3.20
C PRO A 220 4.53 -25.17 2.96
N LYS A 221 5.66 -25.18 3.67
CA LYS A 221 6.74 -24.18 3.50
C LYS A 221 7.22 -24.08 2.06
N GLU A 222 7.33 -25.22 1.41
CA GLU A 222 7.78 -25.44 0.04
C GLU A 222 6.96 -24.64 -0.98
N PHE A 223 5.66 -24.44 -0.72
CA PHE A 223 4.79 -23.59 -1.54
C PHE A 223 5.28 -22.13 -1.53
N PHE A 224 5.50 -21.55 -0.34
CA PHE A 224 5.93 -20.15 -0.21
C PHE A 224 7.36 -19.97 -0.75
N LEU A 225 8.24 -20.94 -0.51
CA LEU A 225 9.59 -20.95 -1.09
C LEU A 225 9.53 -21.02 -2.63
N ALA A 226 8.65 -21.83 -3.22
CA ALA A 226 8.46 -21.86 -4.68
C ALA A 226 7.94 -20.52 -5.23
N LYS A 227 7.02 -19.83 -4.54
CA LYS A 227 6.62 -18.46 -4.94
C LYS A 227 7.78 -17.46 -4.78
N LEU A 228 8.63 -17.58 -3.75
CA LEU A 228 9.84 -16.74 -3.58
C LEU A 228 10.85 -16.96 -4.72
N TRP A 229 11.17 -18.20 -5.08
CA TRP A 229 12.07 -18.51 -6.19
C TRP A 229 11.54 -18.01 -7.54
N LYS A 230 10.22 -18.10 -7.78
CA LYS A 230 9.55 -17.49 -8.94
C LYS A 230 9.59 -15.95 -8.89
N ALA A 231 9.51 -15.36 -7.69
CA ALA A 231 9.58 -13.92 -7.49
C ALA A 231 10.99 -13.36 -7.76
N PHE A 232 12.06 -14.12 -7.52
CA PHE A 232 13.44 -13.73 -7.84
C PHE A 232 13.74 -13.69 -9.36
N THR A 233 13.04 -14.45 -10.19
CA THR A 233 13.41 -14.62 -11.62
C THR A 233 13.48 -13.31 -12.40
N LYS A 234 12.62 -12.33 -12.09
CA LYS A 234 12.62 -11.00 -12.74
C LYS A 234 13.61 -10.01 -12.07
N PRO A 235 13.60 -9.79 -10.75
CA PRO A 235 14.59 -8.97 -10.05
C PRO A 235 16.04 -9.33 -10.37
N LEU A 236 16.42 -10.61 -10.23
CA LEU A 236 17.82 -11.03 -10.38
C LEU A 236 18.30 -11.02 -11.83
N SER A 237 17.39 -10.82 -12.81
CA SER A 237 17.78 -10.67 -14.22
C SER A 237 18.65 -9.44 -14.49
N VAL A 238 18.66 -8.44 -13.61
CA VAL A 238 19.53 -7.27 -13.76
C VAL A 238 21.02 -7.62 -13.71
N TRP A 239 21.41 -8.73 -13.07
CA TRP A 239 22.80 -9.18 -12.96
C TRP A 239 23.33 -9.92 -14.21
N TYR A 240 22.46 -10.37 -15.11
CA TYR A 240 22.86 -11.18 -16.28
C TYR A 240 22.15 -10.81 -17.60
N ASN A 241 21.21 -9.87 -17.59
CA ASN A 241 20.51 -9.39 -18.79
C ASN A 241 20.76 -7.89 -18.96
N ILE A 242 21.53 -7.52 -19.99
CA ILE A 242 21.93 -6.14 -20.26
C ILE A 242 20.75 -5.17 -20.43
N GLN A 243 19.60 -5.63 -20.93
CA GLN A 243 18.39 -4.79 -21.04
C GLN A 243 17.69 -4.60 -19.70
N ALA A 244 17.75 -5.58 -18.80
CA ALA A 244 17.26 -5.45 -17.43
C ALA A 244 18.17 -4.52 -16.62
N ALA A 245 19.49 -4.67 -16.75
CA ALA A 245 20.49 -3.78 -16.18
C ALA A 245 20.26 -2.32 -16.61
N ALA A 246 20.20 -2.06 -17.92
CA ALA A 246 19.98 -0.72 -18.48
C ALA A 246 18.70 -0.04 -17.97
N ARG A 247 17.59 -0.80 -17.82
CA ARG A 247 16.35 -0.27 -17.25
C ARG A 247 16.44 0.03 -15.76
N GLY A 248 17.28 -0.68 -15.01
CA GLY A 248 17.47 -0.46 -13.57
C GLY A 248 18.27 0.81 -13.27
N VAL A 249 19.45 0.94 -13.87
CA VAL A 249 20.36 2.08 -13.64
C VAL A 249 19.82 3.43 -14.13
N VAL A 250 18.90 3.42 -15.10
CA VAL A 250 18.15 4.62 -15.51
C VAL A 250 17.13 5.06 -14.46
N VAL A 251 16.61 4.12 -13.64
CA VAL A 251 15.64 4.42 -12.56
C VAL A 251 16.32 4.85 -11.26
N THR A 252 17.57 4.42 -11.00
CA THR A 252 18.37 4.92 -9.86
C THR A 252 18.98 6.30 -10.09
N TRP A 253 18.91 6.84 -11.31
CA TRP A 253 19.62 8.05 -11.76
C TRP A 253 21.16 7.93 -11.72
N GLU A 254 21.70 6.71 -11.63
CA GLU A 254 23.14 6.45 -11.64
C GLU A 254 23.70 6.56 -13.07
N PHE A 255 23.90 7.81 -13.52
CA PHE A 255 24.37 8.14 -14.86
C PHE A 255 25.70 7.46 -15.24
N VAL A 256 26.57 7.20 -14.25
CA VAL A 256 27.80 6.41 -14.43
C VAL A 256 27.46 4.96 -14.78
N ALA A 257 26.70 4.25 -13.95
CA ALA A 257 26.29 2.87 -14.22
C ALA A 257 25.49 2.73 -15.53
N ALA A 258 24.66 3.72 -15.88
CA ALA A 258 23.97 3.81 -17.17
C ALA A 258 24.95 3.93 -18.36
N ARG A 259 25.98 4.78 -18.26
CA ARG A 259 27.08 4.86 -19.26
C ARG A 259 27.83 3.53 -19.34
N MET A 260 28.16 2.89 -18.22
CA MET A 260 28.90 1.61 -18.19
C MET A 260 28.15 0.50 -18.93
N VAL A 261 26.85 0.33 -18.69
CA VAL A 261 26.00 -0.62 -19.43
C VAL A 261 25.92 -0.27 -20.92
N ALA A 262 25.81 1.02 -21.27
CA ALA A 262 25.74 1.48 -22.67
C ALA A 262 27.05 1.24 -23.44
N TYR A 263 28.21 1.35 -22.79
CA TYR A 263 29.52 1.01 -23.35
C TYR A 263 29.86 -0.50 -23.30
N GLY A 264 28.94 -1.34 -22.83
CA GLY A 264 29.11 -2.80 -22.81
C GLY A 264 30.08 -3.32 -21.75
N ILE A 265 30.29 -2.58 -20.66
CA ILE A 265 31.08 -3.05 -19.51
C ILE A 265 30.38 -4.28 -18.89
N PRO A 266 31.12 -5.34 -18.51
CA PRO A 266 30.52 -6.54 -17.92
C PRO A 266 29.71 -6.25 -16.65
N LEU A 267 28.57 -6.94 -16.49
CA LEU A 267 27.66 -6.72 -15.35
C LEU A 267 28.21 -7.26 -14.01
N ASP A 268 29.29 -8.03 -14.06
CA ASP A 268 30.09 -8.50 -12.94
C ASP A 268 31.30 -7.60 -12.63
N GLU A 269 31.43 -6.43 -13.27
CA GLU A 269 32.31 -5.35 -12.81
C GLU A 269 31.83 -4.88 -11.41
N PRO A 270 32.69 -4.83 -10.37
CA PRO A 270 32.24 -4.62 -8.99
C PRO A 270 31.39 -3.38 -8.70
N TYR A 271 31.68 -2.22 -9.30
CA TYR A 271 30.88 -1.01 -9.08
C TYR A 271 29.52 -1.12 -9.77
N LEU A 272 29.48 -1.54 -11.03
CA LEU A 272 28.22 -1.78 -11.75
C LEU A 272 27.38 -2.87 -11.07
N GLN A 273 28.01 -3.96 -10.59
CA GLN A 273 27.34 -5.02 -9.85
C GLN A 273 26.78 -4.49 -8.52
N HIS A 274 27.47 -3.57 -7.85
CA HIS A 274 26.99 -2.90 -6.63
C HIS A 274 25.76 -2.03 -6.92
N CYS A 275 25.81 -1.13 -7.90
CA CYS A 275 24.68 -0.30 -8.34
C CYS A 275 23.45 -1.15 -8.69
N LEU A 276 23.64 -2.20 -9.50
CA LEU A 276 22.57 -3.13 -9.89
C LEU A 276 21.99 -3.90 -8.69
N SER A 277 22.80 -4.15 -7.65
CA SER A 277 22.36 -4.84 -6.43
C SER A 277 21.63 -3.92 -5.47
N GLU A 278 22.04 -2.66 -5.29
CA GLU A 278 21.26 -1.66 -4.55
C GLU A 278 19.94 -1.36 -5.26
N PHE A 279 19.92 -1.27 -6.60
CA PHE A 279 18.68 -1.20 -7.38
C PHE A 279 17.75 -2.40 -7.09
N ALA A 280 18.27 -3.63 -7.18
CA ALA A 280 17.48 -4.84 -6.96
C ALA A 280 16.98 -4.95 -5.51
N LYS A 281 17.83 -4.60 -4.55
CA LYS A 281 17.56 -4.52 -3.12
C LYS A 281 16.39 -3.60 -2.82
N ASP A 282 16.42 -2.38 -3.34
CA ASP A 282 15.45 -1.35 -3.00
C ASP A 282 14.14 -1.49 -3.74
N ASN A 283 14.16 -1.90 -5.00
CA ASN A 283 12.96 -2.05 -5.81
C ASN A 283 12.25 -3.39 -5.61
N TYR A 284 12.97 -4.43 -5.16
CA TYR A 284 12.41 -5.79 -5.06
C TYR A 284 12.72 -6.50 -3.73
N LEU A 285 14.00 -6.70 -3.39
CA LEU A 285 14.38 -7.63 -2.30
C LEU A 285 13.88 -7.17 -0.93
N LYS A 286 13.92 -5.86 -0.62
CA LYS A 286 13.32 -5.29 0.61
C LYS A 286 11.84 -5.69 0.77
N SER A 287 11.08 -5.75 -0.33
CA SER A 287 9.66 -6.14 -0.28
C SER A 287 9.46 -7.65 -0.10
N LEU A 288 10.29 -8.48 -0.74
CA LEU A 288 10.28 -9.94 -0.57
C LEU A 288 10.69 -10.33 0.86
N LYS A 289 11.71 -9.67 1.42
CA LYS A 289 12.14 -9.78 2.82
C LYS A 289 11.02 -9.45 3.81
N GLY A 290 10.18 -8.47 3.47
CA GLY A 290 8.95 -8.13 4.21
C GLY A 290 7.77 -9.10 4.00
N GLY A 291 7.97 -10.24 3.34
CA GLY A 291 6.93 -11.25 3.08
C GLY A 291 5.97 -10.90 1.94
N LYS A 292 6.29 -9.92 1.08
CA LYS A 292 5.41 -9.52 -0.05
C LYS A 292 5.59 -10.44 -1.26
N LEU A 293 5.20 -11.71 -1.14
CA LEU A 293 5.35 -12.71 -2.20
C LEU A 293 4.26 -12.56 -3.29
N PRO A 294 4.58 -12.24 -4.55
CA PRO A 294 3.59 -12.14 -5.64
C PRO A 294 2.94 -13.48 -5.94
N VAL A 295 1.61 -13.48 -6.12
CA VAL A 295 0.83 -14.68 -6.45
C VAL A 295 -0.01 -14.38 -7.70
N SER A 296 0.16 -15.19 -8.74
CA SER A 296 -0.73 -15.12 -9.91
C SER A 296 -2.14 -15.49 -9.50
N ASP A 297 -3.14 -15.04 -10.25
CA ASP A 297 -4.52 -15.47 -10.04
C ASP A 297 -5.00 -15.07 -8.62
N SER A 298 -4.49 -13.90 -8.17
CA SER A 298 -4.87 -13.21 -6.94
C SER A 298 -4.93 -11.70 -7.15
N PHE A 299 -5.92 -11.07 -6.50
CA PHE A 299 -6.39 -9.73 -6.82
C PHE A 299 -6.69 -8.95 -5.54
N TYR A 300 -6.36 -7.66 -5.50
CA TYR A 300 -6.92 -6.74 -4.51
C TYR A 300 -8.16 -6.08 -5.12
N LEU A 301 -9.34 -6.43 -4.60
CA LEU A 301 -10.65 -5.97 -5.05
C LEU A 301 -11.31 -5.15 -3.96
N MET A 302 -12.11 -4.14 -4.31
CA MET A 302 -13.10 -3.64 -3.34
C MET A 302 -14.18 -4.70 -3.21
N GLY A 303 -14.51 -5.08 -1.98
CA GLY A 303 -15.65 -5.95 -1.74
C GLY A 303 -16.96 -5.17 -1.83
N THR A 304 -18.05 -5.86 -2.12
CA THR A 304 -19.37 -5.44 -1.65
C THR A 304 -20.30 -6.67 -1.52
N ALA A 305 -21.34 -6.62 -0.68
CA ALA A 305 -22.24 -7.77 -0.48
C ALA A 305 -23.32 -7.84 -1.58
N ASP A 306 -24.37 -8.63 -1.34
CA ASP A 306 -25.42 -8.89 -2.32
C ASP A 306 -26.66 -7.99 -2.12
N PRO A 307 -27.01 -7.12 -3.09
CA PRO A 307 -28.25 -6.35 -3.10
C PRO A 307 -29.38 -7.06 -3.85
N THR A 308 -29.05 -8.11 -4.62
CA THR A 308 -30.01 -8.93 -5.38
C THR A 308 -30.68 -9.95 -4.46
N GLY A 309 -29.98 -10.37 -3.41
CA GLY A 309 -30.43 -11.41 -2.47
C GLY A 309 -30.48 -12.80 -3.08
N THR A 310 -29.61 -13.08 -4.07
CA THR A 310 -29.54 -14.34 -4.83
C THR A 310 -28.37 -15.24 -4.46
N LEU A 311 -27.37 -14.71 -3.74
CA LEU A 311 -26.22 -15.45 -3.21
C LEU A 311 -26.56 -16.09 -1.86
N ASN A 312 -26.19 -17.36 -1.71
CA ASN A 312 -26.38 -18.09 -0.46
C ASN A 312 -25.21 -17.86 0.52
N SER A 313 -25.38 -18.28 1.78
CA SER A 313 -24.26 -18.29 2.73
C SER A 313 -23.10 -19.14 2.21
N GLY A 314 -21.91 -18.55 2.13
CA GLY A 314 -20.72 -19.17 1.52
C GLY A 314 -20.57 -18.98 0.01
N GLU A 315 -21.46 -18.24 -0.65
CA GLU A 315 -21.30 -17.82 -2.05
C GLU A 315 -20.85 -16.35 -2.15
N VAL A 316 -20.13 -16.02 -3.23
CA VAL A 316 -19.73 -14.65 -3.60
C VAL A 316 -19.87 -14.43 -5.10
N CYS A 317 -20.16 -13.21 -5.53
CA CYS A 317 -19.95 -12.78 -6.92
C CYS A 317 -18.62 -12.01 -6.98
N VAL A 318 -17.75 -12.33 -7.94
CA VAL A 318 -16.45 -11.67 -8.10
C VAL A 318 -16.28 -11.24 -9.55
N ILE A 319 -16.35 -9.94 -9.79
CA ILE A 319 -16.29 -9.33 -11.13
C ILE A 319 -14.86 -8.86 -11.41
N LEU A 320 -14.26 -9.34 -12.50
CA LEU A 320 -12.95 -8.90 -13.02
C LEU A 320 -13.11 -8.33 -14.44
N ASP A 321 -12.07 -7.68 -14.97
CA ASP A 321 -12.08 -7.16 -16.34
C ASP A 321 -12.02 -8.26 -17.44
N GLN A 322 -11.89 -9.54 -17.05
CA GLN A 322 -12.05 -10.70 -17.93
C GLN A 322 -13.44 -11.37 -17.80
N GLY A 323 -14.32 -10.86 -16.93
CA GLY A 323 -15.61 -11.46 -16.59
C GLY A 323 -15.73 -11.86 -15.12
N GLN A 324 -16.83 -12.54 -14.77
CA GLN A 324 -17.05 -13.03 -13.40
C GLN A 324 -16.31 -14.36 -13.15
N LEU A 325 -15.82 -14.57 -11.92
CA LEU A 325 -15.21 -15.83 -11.51
C LEU A 325 -16.26 -16.92 -11.17
N TYR A 326 -15.84 -18.17 -11.24
CA TYR A 326 -16.64 -19.33 -10.88
C TYR A 326 -15.80 -20.39 -10.13
N GLY A 327 -16.37 -21.02 -9.12
CA GLY A 327 -15.74 -22.08 -8.31
C GLY A 327 -15.06 -21.56 -7.03
N PRO A 328 -14.32 -22.42 -6.30
CA PRO A 328 -13.73 -22.06 -5.01
C PRO A 328 -12.74 -20.89 -5.11
N VAL A 329 -12.90 -19.91 -4.21
CA VAL A 329 -11.97 -18.79 -4.02
C VAL A 329 -11.64 -18.59 -2.54
N LEU A 330 -10.39 -18.20 -2.27
CA LEU A 330 -9.99 -17.68 -0.97
C LEU A 330 -10.22 -16.16 -0.94
N VAL A 331 -10.77 -15.64 0.15
CA VAL A 331 -10.95 -14.20 0.41
C VAL A 331 -10.28 -13.83 1.75
N TYR A 332 -9.49 -12.76 1.78
CA TYR A 332 -8.80 -12.27 2.99
C TYR A 332 -8.75 -10.74 3.01
N ARG A 333 -9.17 -10.10 4.12
CA ARG A 333 -8.98 -8.64 4.28
C ARG A 333 -7.61 -8.36 4.93
N ASN A 334 -6.87 -7.43 4.36
CA ASN A 334 -5.51 -7.10 4.79
C ASN A 334 -5.45 -5.74 5.53
N PRO A 335 -4.75 -5.62 6.68
CA PRO A 335 -4.17 -6.68 7.49
C PRO A 335 -5.23 -7.46 8.29
N GLY A 336 -5.00 -8.77 8.41
CA GLY A 336 -5.56 -9.66 9.41
C GLY A 336 -4.47 -10.36 10.21
N ILE A 337 -4.80 -10.95 11.35
CA ILE A 337 -3.91 -11.77 12.22
C ILE A 337 -4.60 -12.99 12.84
N HIS A 338 -5.92 -13.14 12.72
CA HIS A 338 -6.61 -14.35 13.15
C HIS A 338 -6.64 -15.35 11.98
N PRO A 339 -6.56 -16.68 12.19
CA PRO A 339 -6.83 -17.66 11.14
C PRO A 339 -8.16 -17.42 10.42
N GLY A 340 -9.09 -16.77 11.11
CA GLY A 340 -10.38 -16.36 10.57
C GLY A 340 -10.41 -15.15 9.63
N ASP A 341 -9.36 -14.34 9.52
CA ASP A 341 -9.35 -13.28 8.48
C ASP A 341 -9.29 -13.87 7.06
N ILE A 342 -9.07 -15.18 6.94
CA ILE A 342 -9.13 -16.00 5.73
C ILE A 342 -10.51 -16.67 5.64
N TYR A 343 -11.09 -16.65 4.46
CA TYR A 343 -12.34 -17.31 4.09
C TYR A 343 -12.13 -18.19 2.86
N VAL A 344 -12.79 -19.35 2.79
CA VAL A 344 -12.91 -20.14 1.56
C VAL A 344 -14.39 -20.26 1.21
N VAL A 345 -14.75 -19.70 0.06
CA VAL A 345 -16.13 -19.49 -0.42
C VAL A 345 -16.24 -19.86 -1.90
N ASN A 346 -17.46 -20.02 -2.41
CA ASN A 346 -17.68 -20.36 -3.82
C ASN A 346 -18.04 -19.12 -4.65
N ALA A 347 -17.22 -18.78 -5.64
CA ALA A 347 -17.56 -17.78 -6.63
C ALA A 347 -18.67 -18.32 -7.56
N ARG A 348 -19.72 -17.53 -7.77
CA ARG A 348 -20.89 -17.87 -8.57
C ARG A 348 -21.25 -16.72 -9.51
N TYR A 349 -21.71 -17.07 -10.70
CA TYR A 349 -22.22 -16.13 -11.70
C TYR A 349 -23.59 -15.57 -11.30
N VAL A 350 -23.78 -14.27 -11.46
CA VAL A 350 -25.05 -13.54 -11.27
C VAL A 350 -25.39 -12.79 -12.55
N GLU A 351 -26.63 -12.96 -13.05
CA GLU A 351 -27.09 -12.39 -14.32
C GLU A 351 -27.34 -10.87 -14.22
N ASP A 352 -27.93 -10.40 -13.13
CA ASP A 352 -28.15 -8.97 -12.87
C ASP A 352 -26.93 -8.33 -12.18
N GLU A 353 -26.22 -7.46 -12.89
CA GLU A 353 -25.10 -6.67 -12.36
C GLU A 353 -25.57 -5.56 -11.37
N ILE A 354 -25.88 -5.94 -10.14
CA ILE A 354 -26.01 -5.00 -9.01
C ILE A 354 -25.25 -5.60 -7.82
N ALA A 355 -24.49 -4.78 -7.09
CA ALA A 355 -23.69 -5.18 -5.91
C ALA A 355 -24.00 -4.24 -4.69
N GLY A 356 -23.69 -4.58 -3.43
CA GLY A 356 -23.95 -3.70 -2.27
C GLY A 356 -23.98 -4.37 -0.87
N GLY A 357 -23.20 -3.88 0.11
CA GLY A 357 -23.12 -4.45 1.49
C GLY A 357 -22.54 -3.57 2.62
N ASP A 358 -21.66 -4.10 3.46
CA ASP A 358 -20.93 -3.41 4.54
C ASP A 358 -19.50 -2.90 4.21
N TYR A 359 -19.36 -1.90 3.32
CA TYR A 359 -18.06 -1.55 2.74
C TYR A 359 -17.84 -0.04 2.69
N ASP A 360 -17.13 0.55 3.65
CA ASP A 360 -16.78 1.98 3.63
C ASP A 360 -15.46 2.31 2.86
N GLY A 361 -15.05 1.37 1.99
CA GLY A 361 -13.90 1.45 1.08
C GLY A 361 -12.93 0.26 1.07
N ASP A 362 -13.28 -0.86 1.72
CA ASP A 362 -12.33 -1.91 2.05
C ASP A 362 -11.87 -2.81 0.90
N MET A 363 -10.57 -3.11 0.91
CA MET A 363 -9.89 -3.94 -0.08
C MET A 363 -9.67 -5.38 0.43
N TYR A 364 -10.11 -6.35 -0.36
CA TYR A 364 -10.03 -7.78 -0.12
C TYR A 364 -9.04 -8.42 -1.09
N TRP A 365 -8.14 -9.25 -0.57
CA TRP A 365 -7.34 -10.16 -1.36
C TRP A 365 -8.21 -11.37 -1.73
N VAL A 366 -8.43 -11.59 -3.03
CA VAL A 366 -9.20 -12.73 -3.55
C VAL A 366 -8.29 -13.57 -4.44
N SER A 367 -8.30 -14.90 -4.30
CA SER A 367 -7.52 -15.80 -5.17
C SER A 367 -8.26 -17.09 -5.51
N THR A 368 -8.10 -17.54 -6.76
CA THR A 368 -8.62 -18.81 -7.30
C THR A 368 -7.63 -19.98 -7.16
N ASN A 369 -6.46 -19.77 -6.55
CA ASN A 369 -5.45 -20.82 -6.45
C ASN A 369 -5.93 -21.96 -5.52
N SER A 370 -6.10 -23.15 -6.07
CA SER A 370 -6.73 -24.32 -5.43
C SER A 370 -5.90 -24.99 -4.32
N GLU A 371 -4.75 -24.40 -3.96
CA GLU A 371 -3.81 -24.92 -2.96
C GLU A 371 -4.12 -24.42 -1.52
N TYR A 372 -5.26 -23.73 -1.31
CA TYR A 372 -5.66 -23.16 -0.02
C TYR A 372 -7.02 -23.70 0.48
N VAL A 373 -7.12 -23.98 1.79
CA VAL A 373 -8.34 -24.46 2.47
C VAL A 373 -8.41 -23.88 3.91
N ILE A 374 -9.61 -23.76 4.49
CA ILE A 374 -9.97 -23.36 5.90
C ILE A 374 -10.24 -21.83 6.12
N ALA A 375 -11.08 -21.48 7.13
CA ALA A 375 -12.07 -20.35 7.23
C ALA A 375 -12.42 -20.01 8.73
N ASN A 376 -12.99 -18.92 9.29
CA ASN A 376 -13.42 -17.47 9.07
C ASN A 376 -13.34 -16.77 10.49
N VAL A 377 -13.36 -15.48 10.93
CA VAL A 377 -13.78 -14.05 10.65
C VAL A 377 -12.73 -13.10 11.41
N LEU A 378 -12.51 -11.75 11.43
CA LEU A 378 -12.55 -10.40 10.71
C LEU A 378 -11.83 -9.35 11.66
N GLN A 379 -11.37 -8.07 11.46
CA GLN A 379 -11.29 -6.95 10.46
C GLN A 379 -10.17 -5.89 10.89
N SER A 380 -9.96 -4.66 10.32
CA SER A 380 -8.89 -3.69 10.81
C SER A 380 -9.01 -2.12 10.65
N CYS A 381 -8.37 -1.33 11.58
CA CYS A 381 -8.18 0.16 11.65
C CYS A 381 -7.02 0.64 12.61
N PHE A 382 -5.88 1.18 12.14
CA PHE A 382 -4.59 1.37 12.90
C PHE A 382 -4.54 2.23 14.22
N SER A 383 -3.70 1.81 15.19
CA SER A 383 -3.26 2.54 16.41
C SER A 383 -1.93 2.00 16.99
N GLU A 384 -1.38 2.59 18.07
CA GLU A 384 -0.15 2.09 18.74
C GLU A 384 -0.36 0.70 19.40
N ALA A 385 -1.51 0.49 20.04
CA ALA A 385 -1.85 -0.79 20.65
C ALA A 385 -1.96 -1.90 19.60
N ILE A 386 -2.42 -1.56 18.39
CA ILE A 386 -2.47 -2.47 17.23
C ILE A 386 -1.09 -2.85 16.74
N ALA A 387 -0.18 -1.87 16.62
CA ALA A 387 1.19 -2.13 16.22
C ALA A 387 1.86 -3.10 17.21
N LYS A 388 1.68 -2.88 18.52
CA LYS A 388 2.15 -3.79 19.58
C LYS A 388 1.50 -5.17 19.51
N ALA A 389 0.17 -5.23 19.41
CA ALA A 389 -0.57 -6.49 19.37
C ALA A 389 -0.18 -7.34 18.15
N ALA A 390 -0.11 -6.75 16.96
CA ALA A 390 0.29 -7.45 15.74
C ALA A 390 1.77 -7.88 15.72
N ASP A 391 2.70 -7.06 16.23
CA ASP A 391 4.10 -7.46 16.34
C ASP A 391 4.28 -8.59 17.37
N TRP A 392 3.62 -8.52 18.53
CA TRP A 392 3.74 -9.55 19.57
C TRP A 392 3.03 -10.85 19.17
N TRP A 393 1.89 -10.74 18.49
CA TRP A 393 1.22 -11.86 17.83
C TRP A 393 2.19 -12.55 16.86
N LEU A 394 2.86 -11.78 15.99
CA LEU A 394 3.80 -12.33 15.01
C LEU A 394 4.96 -13.07 15.68
N VAL A 395 5.47 -12.58 16.82
CA VAL A 395 6.52 -13.26 17.60
C VAL A 395 6.03 -14.61 18.15
N TYR A 396 4.85 -14.67 18.75
CA TYR A 396 4.33 -15.92 19.32
C TYR A 396 3.86 -16.90 18.24
N MET A 397 3.36 -16.40 17.10
CA MET A 397 3.05 -17.22 15.93
C MET A 397 4.32 -17.83 15.31
N ASP A 398 5.42 -17.08 15.29
CA ASP A 398 6.74 -17.56 14.85
C ASP A 398 7.28 -18.67 15.76
N GLN A 399 7.11 -18.53 17.07
CA GLN A 399 7.43 -19.57 18.05
C GLN A 399 6.53 -20.80 17.87
N LEU A 400 5.21 -20.63 17.75
CA LEU A 400 4.25 -21.71 17.58
C LEU A 400 4.54 -22.57 16.33
N LEU A 401 4.91 -21.92 15.22
CA LEU A 401 5.32 -22.57 13.96
C LEU A 401 6.79 -23.05 13.95
N THR A 402 7.55 -22.79 15.01
CA THR A 402 8.93 -23.27 15.21
C THR A 402 9.01 -24.42 16.23
N LEU A 403 8.01 -24.58 17.10
CA LEU A 403 7.95 -25.66 18.11
C LEU A 403 7.59 -27.02 17.48
N GLY A 404 8.35 -28.05 17.85
CA GLY A 404 7.99 -29.44 17.59
C GLY A 404 6.79 -29.90 18.43
N ASP A 405 6.18 -31.02 18.03
CA ASP A 405 4.98 -31.56 18.68
C ASP A 405 5.27 -32.25 20.02
N ASP A 406 6.55 -32.42 20.35
CA ASP A 406 7.07 -32.80 21.67
C ASP A 406 6.84 -31.73 22.75
N ARG A 407 6.51 -30.49 22.37
CA ARG A 407 6.38 -29.32 23.27
C ARG A 407 4.95 -28.80 23.37
N ALA A 408 3.98 -29.71 23.44
CA ALA A 408 2.55 -29.41 23.44
C ALA A 408 2.10 -28.42 24.53
N ASP A 409 2.59 -28.55 25.77
CA ASP A 409 2.23 -27.63 26.87
C ASP A 409 2.65 -26.18 26.58
N GLU A 410 3.81 -25.99 25.93
CA GLU A 410 4.27 -24.67 25.51
C GLU A 410 3.43 -24.12 24.35
N LYS A 411 3.02 -24.97 23.39
CA LYS A 411 2.08 -24.58 22.33
C LYS A 411 0.76 -24.05 22.93
N VAL A 412 0.21 -24.71 23.96
CA VAL A 412 -1.01 -24.27 24.66
C VAL A 412 -0.82 -22.90 25.34
N VAL A 413 0.34 -22.66 25.99
CA VAL A 413 0.65 -21.35 26.59
C VAL A 413 0.81 -20.25 25.54
N LEU A 414 1.42 -20.56 24.39
CA LEU A 414 1.53 -19.61 23.27
C LEU A 414 0.17 -19.30 22.64
N MET A 415 -0.68 -20.30 22.41
CA MET A 415 -2.02 -20.11 21.86
C MET A 415 -2.84 -19.16 22.76
N LYS A 416 -2.85 -19.39 24.08
CA LYS A 416 -3.52 -18.47 25.02
C LYS A 416 -3.00 -17.03 24.98
N LYS A 417 -1.71 -16.81 24.68
CA LYS A 417 -1.16 -15.45 24.46
C LYS A 417 -1.58 -14.88 23.12
N ILE A 418 -1.62 -15.70 22.08
CA ILE A 418 -2.09 -15.34 20.73
C ILE A 418 -3.55 -14.89 20.79
N ASP A 419 -4.43 -15.66 21.41
CA ASP A 419 -5.86 -15.35 21.57
C ASP A 419 -6.04 -13.96 22.22
N GLN A 420 -5.37 -13.73 23.37
CA GLN A 420 -5.43 -12.44 24.07
C GLN A 420 -4.87 -11.26 23.27
N LEU A 421 -3.93 -11.51 22.35
CA LEU A 421 -3.39 -10.48 21.44
C LEU A 421 -4.30 -10.24 20.24
N VAL A 422 -5.05 -11.24 19.80
CA VAL A 422 -6.08 -11.12 18.77
C VAL A 422 -7.27 -10.30 19.31
N ASP A 423 -7.73 -10.58 20.53
CA ASP A 423 -8.76 -9.78 21.21
C ASP A 423 -8.33 -8.30 21.32
N LEU A 424 -7.13 -8.06 21.90
CA LEU A 424 -6.58 -6.71 22.08
C LEU A 424 -6.25 -5.99 20.77
N TYR A 425 -6.02 -6.73 19.68
CA TYR A 425 -5.90 -6.17 18.34
C TYR A 425 -7.27 -5.63 17.89
N TYR A 426 -8.31 -6.47 17.80
CA TYR A 426 -9.63 -6.05 17.32
C TYR A 426 -10.29 -4.96 18.18
N ASP A 427 -10.18 -5.05 19.51
CA ASP A 427 -10.61 -3.99 20.43
C ASP A 427 -9.92 -2.65 20.11
N ALA A 428 -8.62 -2.69 19.83
CA ALA A 428 -7.84 -1.49 19.53
C ALA A 428 -8.13 -0.90 18.13
N LEU A 429 -8.68 -1.69 17.20
CA LEU A 429 -9.10 -1.25 15.85
C LEU A 429 -10.44 -0.51 15.90
N ASP A 430 -11.36 -0.97 16.74
CA ASP A 430 -12.62 -0.26 16.99
C ASP A 430 -12.48 0.88 18.01
N SER A 431 -11.40 0.91 18.79
CA SER A 431 -11.19 1.88 19.87
C SER A 431 -11.37 3.36 19.47
N PRO A 432 -10.96 3.84 18.28
CA PRO A 432 -11.19 5.23 17.86
C PRO A 432 -12.69 5.58 17.68
N LYS A 433 -13.53 4.59 17.36
CA LYS A 433 -14.99 4.73 17.22
C LYS A 433 -15.72 4.58 18.56
N LYS A 434 -15.16 3.78 19.48
CA LYS A 434 -15.72 3.49 20.81
C LYS A 434 -15.24 4.47 21.89
N GLY A 435 -14.22 5.29 21.61
CA GLY A 435 -13.60 6.19 22.58
C GLY A 435 -12.81 5.51 23.70
N LEU A 436 -12.55 4.21 23.54
CA LEU A 436 -11.79 3.38 24.48
C LEU A 436 -10.29 3.58 24.24
N LYS A 437 -9.48 3.56 25.30
CA LYS A 437 -8.02 3.54 25.17
C LYS A 437 -7.50 2.16 25.58
N ILE A 438 -7.24 1.31 24.58
CA ILE A 438 -6.73 -0.04 24.77
C ILE A 438 -5.23 0.02 25.09
N TYR A 439 -4.80 -0.83 26.02
CA TYR A 439 -3.41 -0.98 26.43
C TYR A 439 -3.02 -2.46 26.36
N VAL A 440 -2.06 -2.81 25.50
CA VAL A 440 -1.52 -4.17 25.48
C VAL A 440 -0.66 -4.36 26.74
N THR A 441 -0.98 -5.37 27.56
CA THR A 441 -0.34 -5.53 28.87
C THR A 441 1.09 -6.05 28.74
N GLU A 442 2.03 -5.57 29.56
CA GLU A 442 3.44 -6.01 29.53
C GLU A 442 3.61 -7.51 29.86
N VAL A 443 2.58 -8.20 30.38
CA VAL A 443 2.56 -9.66 30.59
C VAL A 443 2.54 -10.44 29.26
N LEU A 444 2.02 -9.81 28.20
CA LEU A 444 1.99 -10.34 26.82
C LEU A 444 3.23 -9.95 26.00
N LYS A 445 4.21 -9.28 26.61
CA LYS A 445 5.42 -8.82 25.92
C LYS A 445 6.37 -10.00 25.65
N PRO A 446 6.90 -10.15 24.43
CA PRO A 446 7.98 -11.09 24.16
C PRO A 446 9.33 -10.59 24.68
N ASP A 447 10.07 -11.46 25.37
CA ASP A 447 11.45 -11.20 25.83
C ASP A 447 12.45 -11.15 24.67
N LYS A 448 12.20 -11.95 23.62
CA LYS A 448 12.99 -12.02 22.40
C LYS A 448 12.13 -12.09 21.15
N TYR A 449 12.65 -11.57 20.05
CA TYR A 449 12.01 -11.43 18.75
C TYR A 449 12.72 -12.29 17.69
N PRO A 450 12.02 -12.81 16.67
CA PRO A 450 12.68 -13.53 15.60
C PRO A 450 13.55 -12.57 14.78
N HIS A 451 14.69 -13.05 14.30
CA HIS A 451 15.68 -12.25 13.57
C HIS A 451 15.11 -11.48 12.37
N HIS A 452 14.04 -11.98 11.75
CA HIS A 452 13.38 -11.29 10.63
C HIS A 452 12.68 -9.98 10.98
N MET A 453 12.49 -9.68 12.26
CA MET A 453 11.94 -8.40 12.74
C MET A 453 13.02 -7.32 12.97
N GLY A 454 14.29 -7.59 12.67
CA GLY A 454 15.35 -6.56 12.68
C GLY A 454 15.58 -5.88 14.03
N ARG A 455 15.38 -6.60 15.15
CA ARG A 455 15.65 -6.10 16.50
C ARG A 455 17.15 -6.26 16.85
N GLY A 456 17.59 -5.63 17.94
CA GLY A 456 18.97 -5.76 18.43
C GLY A 456 19.32 -7.20 18.83
N GLU A 457 20.61 -7.55 18.72
CA GLU A 457 21.09 -8.93 18.83
C GLU A 457 20.75 -9.59 20.19
N ASP A 458 20.95 -8.87 21.30
CA ASP A 458 20.60 -9.33 22.66
C ASP A 458 19.14 -9.77 22.79
N CYS A 459 18.24 -9.06 22.11
CA CYS A 459 16.78 -9.26 22.13
C CYS A 459 16.29 -10.18 20.99
N THR A 460 17.19 -10.88 20.30
CA THR A 460 16.87 -11.67 19.10
C THR A 460 17.03 -13.18 19.31
N TYR A 461 16.27 -13.98 18.55
CA TYR A 461 16.46 -15.42 18.37
C TYR A 461 16.43 -15.81 16.90
N LYS A 462 17.08 -16.93 16.56
CA LYS A 462 17.06 -17.50 15.20
C LYS A 462 15.76 -18.27 14.98
N SER A 463 14.87 -17.71 14.15
CA SER A 463 13.61 -18.34 13.76
C SER A 463 13.83 -19.54 12.84
N LYS A 464 12.91 -20.51 12.91
CA LYS A 464 12.75 -21.59 11.91
C LYS A 464 11.36 -21.57 11.26
N SER A 465 10.65 -20.45 11.34
CA SER A 465 9.41 -20.25 10.60
C SER A 465 9.71 -20.01 9.12
N ILE A 466 8.68 -20.08 8.28
CA ILE A 466 8.79 -19.71 6.87
C ILE A 466 9.24 -18.25 6.67
N LEU A 467 8.92 -17.32 7.58
CA LEU A 467 9.43 -15.95 7.51
C LEU A 467 10.92 -15.87 7.84
N GLY A 468 11.41 -16.70 8.77
CA GLY A 468 12.84 -16.83 9.05
C GLY A 468 13.63 -17.35 7.84
N GLU A 469 13.09 -18.35 7.15
CA GLU A 469 13.69 -18.91 5.93
C GLU A 469 13.65 -17.95 4.74
N ILE A 470 12.51 -17.28 4.49
CA ILE A 470 12.40 -16.23 3.45
C ILE A 470 13.42 -15.12 3.72
N HIS A 471 13.53 -14.66 4.96
CA HIS A 471 14.49 -13.63 5.35
C HIS A 471 15.94 -14.06 5.09
N ASP A 472 16.31 -15.28 5.48
CA ASP A 472 17.67 -15.80 5.29
C ASP A 472 18.05 -16.01 3.83
N ILE A 473 17.11 -16.46 3.00
CA ILE A 473 17.32 -16.63 1.56
C ILE A 473 17.46 -15.25 0.89
N VAL A 474 16.64 -14.27 1.27
CA VAL A 474 16.73 -12.91 0.70
C VAL A 474 18.01 -12.19 1.15
N ASP A 475 18.48 -12.37 2.39
CA ASP A 475 19.71 -11.72 2.87
C ASP A 475 21.00 -12.22 2.20
N GLN A 476 21.01 -13.47 1.71
CA GLN A 476 22.11 -13.96 0.85
C GLN A 476 22.25 -13.15 -0.45
N PHE A 477 21.16 -12.53 -0.94
CA PHE A 477 21.14 -11.66 -2.11
C PHE A 477 21.29 -10.16 -1.79
N ILE A 478 21.31 -9.78 -0.51
CA ILE A 478 21.53 -8.40 -0.04
C ILE A 478 22.96 -8.23 0.54
N ALA A 479 23.70 -9.32 0.74
CA ALA A 479 25.07 -9.32 1.24
C ALA A 479 26.00 -8.39 0.41
N PRO A 480 26.86 -7.58 1.06
CA PRO A 480 27.68 -6.60 0.36
C PRO A 480 28.70 -7.29 -0.57
N ILE A 481 28.72 -6.85 -1.82
CA ILE A 481 29.70 -7.27 -2.82
C ILE A 481 31.10 -6.85 -2.37
N LYS A 482 32.06 -7.78 -2.44
CA LYS A 482 33.47 -7.47 -2.24
C LYS A 482 33.99 -6.84 -3.52
N PHE A 483 34.47 -5.61 -3.44
CA PHE A 483 35.19 -4.98 -4.54
C PHE A 483 36.53 -5.69 -4.76
N TRP A 484 36.92 -5.85 -6.02
CA TRP A 484 38.26 -6.31 -6.42
C TRP A 484 38.78 -5.43 -7.55
N LYS A 485 40.11 -5.32 -7.63
CA LYS A 485 40.82 -4.55 -8.63
C LYS A 485 40.68 -5.20 -10.02
N LEU A 486 40.19 -4.46 -11.01
CA LEU A 486 40.14 -4.95 -12.39
C LEU A 486 41.55 -5.09 -12.97
N LYS A 487 41.77 -6.13 -13.78
CA LYS A 487 43.09 -6.41 -14.40
C LYS A 487 43.61 -5.28 -15.30
N CYS A 488 42.73 -4.47 -15.89
CA CYS A 488 43.12 -3.29 -16.67
C CYS A 488 43.62 -2.11 -15.84
N PHE A 489 43.40 -2.14 -14.51
CA PHE A 489 43.93 -1.17 -13.55
C PHE A 489 45.05 -1.77 -12.68
N ASP A 490 45.35 -3.07 -12.84
CA ASP A 490 46.45 -3.76 -12.15
C ASP A 490 47.78 -3.55 -12.89
N VAL A 491 48.18 -2.28 -12.96
CA VAL A 491 49.39 -1.77 -13.60
C VAL A 491 50.29 -1.07 -12.58
N GLU A 492 51.57 -0.93 -12.88
CA GLU A 492 52.53 -0.16 -12.08
C GLU A 492 52.31 1.34 -12.31
N ILE A 493 52.20 2.13 -11.24
CA ILE A 493 51.92 3.57 -11.28
C ILE A 493 53.15 4.34 -10.78
N PRO A 494 53.54 5.46 -11.42
CA PRO A 494 54.59 6.33 -10.90
C PRO A 494 54.27 6.83 -9.48
N GLU A 495 55.24 6.67 -8.57
CA GLU A 495 55.11 6.98 -7.14
C GLU A 495 54.65 8.43 -6.85
N VAL A 496 54.93 9.38 -7.76
CA VAL A 496 54.48 10.78 -7.68
C VAL A 496 52.95 10.90 -7.66
N HIS A 497 52.24 10.31 -8.62
CA HIS A 497 50.77 10.41 -8.67
C HIS A 497 50.11 9.70 -7.48
N LEU A 498 50.70 8.59 -7.00
CA LEU A 498 50.26 7.92 -5.78
C LEU A 498 50.45 8.79 -4.53
N ALA A 499 51.58 9.49 -4.41
CA ALA A 499 51.84 10.39 -3.29
C ALA A 499 50.89 11.60 -3.29
N ASP A 500 50.68 12.21 -4.45
CA ASP A 500 49.78 13.36 -4.62
C ASP A 500 48.32 12.96 -4.34
N TRP A 501 47.83 11.86 -4.91
CA TRP A 501 46.45 11.41 -4.65
C TRP A 501 46.23 10.81 -3.26
N THR A 502 47.27 10.26 -2.61
CA THR A 502 47.20 9.93 -1.16
C THR A 502 47.01 11.20 -0.32
N ASN A 503 47.72 12.28 -0.66
CA ASN A 503 47.58 13.57 0.01
C ASN A 503 46.18 14.17 -0.22
N TYR A 504 45.71 14.23 -1.47
CA TYR A 504 44.34 14.66 -1.80
C TYR A 504 43.27 13.82 -1.11
N TYR A 505 43.42 12.50 -1.04
CA TYR A 505 42.50 11.62 -0.31
C TYR A 505 42.43 11.95 1.19
N SER A 506 43.56 12.27 1.82
CA SER A 506 43.59 12.66 3.24
C SER A 506 42.81 13.96 3.51
N THR A 507 42.91 14.92 2.58
CA THR A 507 42.17 16.18 2.62
C THR A 507 40.68 15.95 2.32
N TYR A 508 40.36 15.18 1.27
CA TYR A 508 38.99 14.80 0.90
C TYR A 508 38.25 14.12 2.05
N ARG A 509 38.89 13.18 2.77
CA ARG A 509 38.28 12.56 3.96
C ARG A 509 37.98 13.57 5.06
N THR A 510 38.78 14.62 5.19
CA THR A 510 38.59 15.68 6.19
C THR A 510 37.45 16.62 5.78
N ASP A 511 37.39 17.02 4.50
CA ASP A 511 36.34 17.89 3.98
C ASP A 511 34.97 17.19 3.91
N MET A 512 34.93 15.94 3.44
CA MET A 512 33.70 15.15 3.41
C MET A 512 33.19 14.86 4.83
N LEU A 513 34.07 14.67 5.82
CA LEU A 513 33.68 14.52 7.22
C LEU A 513 33.21 15.85 7.85
N ARG A 514 33.70 17.01 7.39
CA ARG A 514 33.14 18.32 7.75
C ARG A 514 31.71 18.45 7.22
N ALA A 515 31.53 18.26 5.92
CA ALA A 515 30.22 18.37 5.26
C ALA A 515 29.17 17.44 5.88
N LEU A 516 29.54 16.20 6.21
CA LEU A 516 28.65 15.22 6.84
C LEU A 516 28.20 15.61 8.26
N ASN A 517 29.01 16.37 9.00
CA ASN A 517 28.67 16.86 10.35
C ASN A 517 27.95 18.21 10.33
N GLU A 518 28.30 19.09 9.39
CA GLU A 518 27.82 20.48 9.31
C GLU A 518 26.61 20.64 8.36
N SER A 519 26.17 19.54 7.71
CA SER A 519 25.08 19.50 6.73
C SER A 519 25.34 20.36 5.48
N GLU A 520 26.61 20.43 5.06
CA GLU A 520 27.01 21.12 3.83
C GLU A 520 26.74 20.26 2.57
N ASP A 521 26.88 20.87 1.39
CA ASP A 521 26.68 20.19 0.13
C ASP A 521 27.86 19.25 -0.22
N PHE A 522 27.65 17.95 0.00
CA PHE A 522 28.58 16.89 -0.39
C PHE A 522 28.85 16.84 -1.91
N ALA A 523 27.95 17.36 -2.75
CA ALA A 523 28.19 17.47 -4.19
C ALA A 523 29.24 18.55 -4.52
N ALA A 524 29.32 19.63 -3.73
CA ALA A 524 30.37 20.64 -3.88
C ALA A 524 31.76 20.09 -3.51
N VAL A 525 31.84 19.23 -2.48
CA VAL A 525 33.09 18.52 -2.14
C VAL A 525 33.47 17.57 -3.27
N TYR A 526 32.54 16.77 -3.79
CA TYR A 526 32.80 15.88 -4.92
C TYR A 526 33.25 16.63 -6.17
N GLN A 527 32.58 17.73 -6.52
CA GLN A 527 32.92 18.60 -7.64
C GLN A 527 34.31 19.21 -7.49
N HIS A 528 34.72 19.65 -6.30
CA HIS A 528 36.07 20.20 -6.09
C HIS A 528 37.18 19.21 -6.45
N TYR A 529 37.15 17.99 -5.92
CA TYR A 529 38.19 16.98 -6.21
C TYR A 529 38.09 16.43 -7.63
N ARG A 530 36.90 16.43 -8.24
CA ARG A 530 36.70 16.15 -9.67
C ARG A 530 37.31 17.23 -10.57
N MET A 531 37.24 18.51 -10.18
CA MET A 531 37.95 19.60 -10.83
C MET A 531 39.47 19.51 -10.68
N VAL A 532 40.00 18.99 -9.57
CA VAL A 532 41.45 18.72 -9.42
C VAL A 532 41.92 17.70 -10.45
N LEU A 533 41.21 16.57 -10.60
CA LEU A 533 41.56 15.52 -11.57
C LEU A 533 41.61 16.05 -13.02
N TYR A 534 40.58 16.78 -13.45
CA TYR A 534 40.46 17.30 -14.83
C TYR A 534 41.10 18.69 -15.03
N GLY A 535 41.97 19.15 -14.13
CA GLY A 535 42.78 20.37 -14.36
C GLY A 535 42.03 21.71 -14.26
N GLY A 536 40.90 21.75 -13.54
CA GLY A 536 40.14 22.98 -13.26
C GLY A 536 38.71 23.01 -13.80
N VAL A 537 38.23 21.94 -14.43
CA VAL A 537 36.86 21.80 -14.98
C VAL A 537 36.16 20.58 -14.40
N ASP A 538 34.82 20.57 -14.34
CA ASP A 538 34.07 19.45 -13.73
C ASP A 538 33.94 18.24 -14.68
N ASP A 539 34.38 18.31 -15.93
CA ASP A 539 34.23 17.20 -16.88
C ASP A 539 35.45 16.99 -17.78
N LEU A 540 35.63 15.73 -18.18
CA LEU A 540 36.69 15.27 -19.06
C LEU A 540 36.60 15.84 -20.48
N GLU A 541 35.38 16.11 -20.96
CA GLU A 541 35.13 16.58 -22.34
C GLU A 541 35.60 18.04 -22.52
N SER A 542 35.69 18.80 -21.42
CA SER A 542 36.16 20.19 -21.34
C SER A 542 37.60 20.35 -20.83
N SER A 543 38.33 19.25 -20.59
CA SER A 543 39.66 19.31 -19.96
C SER A 543 40.78 19.65 -20.97
N GLU A 544 41.64 20.61 -20.61
CA GLU A 544 42.89 20.91 -21.34
C GLU A 544 44.09 20.08 -20.83
N LYS A 545 43.90 19.24 -19.81
CA LYS A 545 44.94 18.39 -19.22
C LYS A 545 45.18 17.15 -20.10
N ASP A 546 46.42 16.66 -20.15
CA ASP A 546 46.76 15.56 -21.05
C ASP A 546 46.08 14.25 -20.66
N TRP A 547 45.64 13.48 -21.65
CA TRP A 547 44.91 12.23 -21.42
C TRP A 547 45.76 11.17 -20.71
N GLU A 548 47.06 11.06 -20.99
CA GLU A 548 47.94 10.11 -20.31
C GLU A 548 48.15 10.52 -18.84
N GLU A 549 48.20 11.82 -18.55
CA GLU A 549 48.28 12.35 -17.18
C GLU A 549 46.97 12.11 -16.39
N ILE A 550 45.81 12.42 -16.98
CA ILE A 550 44.50 12.10 -16.39
C ILE A 550 44.37 10.59 -16.16
N GLN A 551 44.84 9.76 -17.09
CA GLN A 551 44.78 8.30 -16.96
C GLN A 551 45.67 7.78 -15.83
N LEU A 552 46.89 8.29 -15.68
CA LEU A 552 47.80 7.93 -14.57
C LEU A 552 47.27 8.38 -13.20
N GLU A 553 46.60 9.52 -13.13
CA GLU A 553 45.96 9.99 -11.89
C GLU A 553 44.66 9.23 -11.57
N ALA A 554 43.82 8.94 -12.56
CA ALA A 554 42.64 8.09 -12.37
C ALA A 554 43.02 6.67 -11.92
N LEU A 555 44.15 6.15 -12.41
CA LEU A 555 44.77 4.93 -11.91
C LEU A 555 45.24 5.08 -10.45
N ALA A 556 45.85 6.21 -10.08
CA ALA A 556 46.34 6.47 -8.73
C ALA A 556 45.20 6.64 -7.70
N ILE A 557 44.03 7.12 -8.11
CA ILE A 557 42.79 7.15 -7.31
C ILE A 557 42.22 5.75 -7.07
N TYR A 558 42.51 4.78 -7.95
CA TYR A 558 41.93 3.43 -7.93
C TYR A 558 42.77 2.41 -7.12
N HIS A 559 44.01 2.75 -6.72
CA HIS A 559 44.90 1.88 -5.92
C HIS A 559 44.76 2.09 -4.42
#